data_AF-A0A7J9HFX9-F1
#
_entry.id   AF-A0A7J9HFX9-F1
#
_cell.length_a   1.000
_cell.length_b   1.000
_cell.length_c   1.000
_cell.angle_alpha   90.00
_cell.angle_beta   90.00
_cell.angle_gamma   90.00
#
_symmetry.space_group_name_H-M   'P 1'
#
loop_
_entity.id
_entity.type
_entity.pdbx_description
1 polymer ?
#
loop_
_entity_poly.entity_id
_entity_poly.type
_entity_poly.pdbx_seq_one_letter_code
_entity_poly.pdbx_strand_id
1 'polypeptide(L)'
;MGDSVQRVVAYFADGLVARLLTRKSPFYDMIMKEPTAEEEFLAFTCLYRVSPYYQFAHFTANQAIIEAYEKEEEFNNRALHVIDFDVAYGFQWPSLIQSLSDKASGGNRISLRLTGFGTSFAELQETENRLVSFAKGFRNLVFEFQGLLRGSKLTNLRKKKNETVAVNLVFHLNTLNNSMKISDTLKSVRSHRPSIVVLVEQEGGRSPRSFLSRFMESLHYFAAMFDSLDDCLPLESAERLSIEKNHLGKEIKSMTNCDKDEENNKSSSRYEKMETWKSRMESHGFEGTKLSSKCLIQAKLLLKITTHYCPLQCEGEVNGGFRVFERDEAKALSLGWQDRCLLTASAWQCV
;
A
#
# COMPACT_ATOMS: atom_id res chain seq x y z
N MET A 1 -3.79 28.99 -9.33
CA MET A 1 -3.14 28.24 -8.23
C MET A 1 -3.87 28.59 -6.95
N GLY A 2 -3.98 27.63 -6.04
CA GLY A 2 -4.65 27.80 -4.75
C GLY A 2 -3.89 27.06 -3.65
N ASP A 3 -4.24 27.34 -2.40
CA ASP A 3 -3.71 26.62 -1.23
C ASP A 3 -4.17 25.14 -1.21
N SER A 4 -3.65 24.35 -0.25
CA SER A 4 -3.98 22.92 -0.11
C SER A 4 -5.49 22.66 -0.03
N VAL A 5 -6.24 23.53 0.67
CA VAL A 5 -7.69 23.44 0.83
C VAL A 5 -8.42 23.72 -0.49
N GLN A 6 -8.06 24.80 -1.18
CA GLN A 6 -8.65 25.14 -2.48
C GLN A 6 -8.42 24.04 -3.51
N ARG A 7 -7.24 23.42 -3.50
CA ARG A 7 -6.88 22.33 -4.42
C ARG A 7 -7.67 21.06 -4.13
N VAL A 8 -7.72 20.59 -2.88
CA VAL A 8 -8.51 19.39 -2.54
C VAL A 8 -10.00 19.60 -2.82
N VAL A 9 -10.55 20.78 -2.48
CA VAL A 9 -11.96 21.13 -2.76
C VAL A 9 -12.26 21.10 -4.25
N ALA A 10 -11.34 21.54 -5.12
CA ALA A 10 -11.54 21.48 -6.57
C ALA A 10 -11.74 20.04 -7.07
N TYR A 11 -10.93 19.08 -6.61
CA TYR A 11 -11.10 17.66 -7.00
C TYR A 11 -12.39 17.04 -6.45
N PHE A 12 -12.80 17.41 -5.24
CA PHE A 12 -14.09 16.97 -4.68
C PHE A 12 -15.27 17.60 -5.41
N ALA A 13 -15.18 18.88 -5.80
CA ALA A 13 -16.19 19.55 -6.59
C ALA A 13 -16.38 18.85 -7.95
N ASP A 14 -15.29 18.53 -8.66
CA ASP A 14 -15.32 17.72 -9.88
C ASP A 14 -16.02 16.38 -9.66
N GLY A 15 -15.65 15.65 -8.60
CA GLY A 15 -16.27 14.38 -8.23
C GLY A 15 -17.78 14.48 -7.96
N LEU A 16 -18.22 15.54 -7.28
CA LEU A 16 -19.62 15.84 -7.00
C LEU A 16 -20.39 16.21 -8.28
N VAL A 17 -19.81 17.03 -9.16
CA VAL A 17 -20.41 17.37 -10.46
C VAL A 17 -20.60 16.11 -11.30
N ALA A 18 -19.59 15.25 -11.41
CA ALA A 18 -19.70 13.95 -12.09
C ALA A 18 -20.80 13.06 -11.49
N ARG A 19 -20.99 13.12 -10.16
CA ARG A 19 -22.07 12.40 -9.49
C ARG A 19 -23.46 12.91 -9.87
N LEU A 20 -23.62 14.20 -10.15
CA LEU A 20 -24.90 14.78 -10.59
C LEU A 20 -25.16 14.56 -12.09
N LEU A 21 -24.12 14.44 -12.90
CA LEU A 21 -24.23 14.23 -14.34
C LEU A 21 -24.65 12.79 -14.70
N THR A 22 -25.31 12.63 -15.85
CA THR A 22 -25.54 11.30 -16.44
C THR A 22 -24.26 10.77 -17.06
N ARG A 23 -24.03 9.45 -17.03
CA ARG A 23 -22.85 8.81 -17.66
C ARG A 23 -22.78 8.98 -19.18
N LYS A 24 -23.86 9.43 -19.83
CA LYS A 24 -23.89 9.73 -21.26
C LYS A 24 -23.50 11.18 -21.58
N SER A 25 -23.26 12.00 -20.56
CA SER A 25 -22.87 13.40 -20.74
C SER A 25 -21.41 13.49 -21.17
N PRO A 26 -21.07 14.21 -22.25
CA PRO A 26 -19.67 14.47 -22.60
C PRO A 26 -18.88 15.15 -21.48
N PHE A 27 -19.56 15.94 -20.63
CA PHE A 27 -18.96 16.55 -19.45
C PHE A 27 -18.60 15.53 -18.37
N TYR A 28 -19.39 14.44 -18.23
CA TYR A 28 -19.04 13.34 -17.33
C TYR A 28 -17.75 12.67 -17.79
N ASP A 29 -17.64 12.33 -19.07
CA ASP A 29 -16.46 11.70 -19.64
C ASP A 29 -15.21 12.59 -19.52
N MET A 30 -15.37 13.91 -19.72
CA MET A 30 -14.30 14.88 -19.55
C MET A 30 -13.80 14.93 -18.09
N ILE A 31 -14.71 14.99 -17.12
CA ILE A 31 -14.37 15.07 -15.69
C ILE A 31 -13.79 13.73 -15.19
N MET A 32 -14.37 12.61 -15.61
CA MET A 32 -14.00 11.27 -15.17
C MET A 32 -12.89 10.63 -16.03
N LYS A 33 -12.24 11.42 -16.90
CA LYS A 33 -11.10 10.95 -17.68
C LYS A 33 -10.01 10.41 -16.75
N GLU A 34 -9.74 9.11 -16.88
CA GLU A 34 -8.66 8.44 -16.17
C GLU A 34 -7.31 8.87 -16.76
N PRO A 35 -6.26 9.00 -15.93
CA PRO A 35 -4.89 9.25 -16.40
C PRO A 35 -4.39 8.08 -17.27
N THR A 36 -3.40 8.34 -18.13
CA THR A 36 -2.72 7.28 -18.86
C THR A 36 -1.84 6.44 -17.93
N ALA A 37 -1.44 5.23 -18.34
CA ALA A 37 -0.53 4.40 -17.55
C ALA A 37 0.81 5.10 -17.23
N GLU A 38 1.31 5.92 -18.15
CA GLU A 38 2.53 6.71 -17.99
C GLU A 38 2.33 7.85 -16.97
N GLU A 39 1.19 8.56 -17.04
CA GLU A 39 0.83 9.61 -16.08
C GLU A 39 0.65 9.05 -14.66
N GLU A 40 0.01 7.89 -14.53
CA GLU A 40 -0.15 7.18 -13.24
C GLU A 40 1.19 6.74 -12.67
N PHE A 41 2.04 6.12 -13.50
CA PHE A 41 3.37 5.68 -13.08
C PHE A 41 4.25 6.84 -12.63
N LEU A 42 4.22 7.96 -13.37
CA LEU A 42 4.96 9.17 -12.99
C LEU A 42 4.46 9.74 -11.67
N ALA A 43 3.14 9.89 -11.51
CA ALA A 43 2.54 10.41 -10.28
C ALA A 43 2.84 9.52 -9.07
N PHE A 44 2.76 8.20 -9.23
CA PHE A 44 3.15 7.24 -8.19
C PHE A 44 4.63 7.39 -7.83
N THR A 45 5.52 7.48 -8.82
CA THR A 45 6.96 7.63 -8.62
C THR A 45 7.29 8.93 -7.89
N CYS A 46 6.64 10.04 -8.28
CA CYS A 46 6.77 11.33 -7.59
C CYS A 46 6.31 11.21 -6.14
N LEU A 47 5.13 10.64 -5.87
CA LEU A 47 4.62 10.49 -4.51
C LEU A 47 5.53 9.60 -3.64
N TYR A 48 6.02 8.48 -4.18
CA TYR A 48 6.96 7.58 -3.50
C TYR A 48 8.26 8.30 -3.08
N ARG A 49 8.70 9.28 -3.86
CA ARG A 49 9.93 10.03 -3.62
C ARG A 49 9.77 11.13 -2.59
N VAL A 50 8.65 11.86 -2.64
CA VAL A 50 8.44 13.09 -1.84
C VAL A 50 7.70 12.83 -0.53
N SER A 51 7.04 11.68 -0.39
CA SER A 51 6.23 11.34 0.77
C SER A 51 6.67 9.99 1.36
N PRO A 52 6.71 9.85 2.70
CA PRO A 52 7.02 8.57 3.33
C PRO A 52 5.87 7.57 3.23
N TYR A 53 4.72 7.94 2.64
CA TYR A 53 3.48 7.16 2.60
C TYR A 53 3.70 5.71 2.13
N TYR A 54 4.18 5.51 0.91
CA TYR A 54 4.43 4.16 0.39
C TYR A 54 5.67 3.50 0.99
N GLN A 55 6.71 4.29 1.27
CA GLN A 55 7.95 3.79 1.87
C GLN A 55 7.69 3.20 3.26
N PHE A 56 6.84 3.83 4.08
CA PHE A 56 6.45 3.35 5.39
C PHE A 56 5.76 1.98 5.27
N ALA A 57 4.78 1.86 4.37
CA ALA A 57 4.06 0.62 4.12
C ALA A 57 5.02 -0.51 3.73
N HIS A 58 5.85 -0.26 2.72
CA HIS A 58 6.78 -1.25 2.17
C HIS A 58 7.88 -1.65 3.16
N PHE A 59 8.50 -0.68 3.85
CA PHE A 59 9.61 -0.97 4.76
C PHE A 59 9.14 -1.69 6.01
N THR A 60 7.99 -1.27 6.58
CA THR A 60 7.39 -1.96 7.73
C THR A 60 7.01 -3.39 7.36
N ALA A 61 6.42 -3.60 6.18
CA ALA A 61 6.07 -4.93 5.70
C ALA A 61 7.30 -5.80 5.48
N ASN A 62 8.32 -5.28 4.79
CA ASN A 62 9.55 -6.01 4.52
C ASN A 62 10.29 -6.39 5.81
N GLN A 63 10.32 -5.51 6.82
CA GLN A 63 10.94 -5.81 8.10
C GLN A 63 10.23 -6.97 8.81
N ALA A 64 8.89 -6.98 8.83
CA ALA A 64 8.12 -8.09 9.38
C ALA A 64 8.35 -9.41 8.61
N ILE A 65 8.43 -9.34 7.28
CA ILE A 65 8.72 -10.50 6.42
C ILE A 65 10.13 -11.05 6.69
N ILE A 66 11.13 -10.17 6.80
CA ILE A 66 12.51 -10.55 7.13
C ILE A 66 12.52 -11.28 8.46
N GLU A 67 11.92 -10.70 9.50
CA GLU A 67 11.88 -11.30 10.84
C GLU A 67 11.20 -12.66 10.88
N ALA A 68 10.11 -12.84 10.12
CA ALA A 68 9.50 -14.16 9.95
C ALA A 68 10.46 -15.15 9.30
N TYR A 69 11.21 -14.73 8.28
CA TYR A 69 12.26 -15.55 7.67
C TYR A 69 13.41 -15.87 8.64
N GLU A 70 13.84 -14.92 9.48
CA GLU A 70 14.90 -15.17 10.48
C GLU A 70 14.44 -16.16 11.56
N LYS A 71 13.19 -16.05 12.01
CA LYS A 71 12.62 -16.94 13.02
C LYS A 71 12.60 -18.41 12.57
N GLU A 72 12.55 -18.64 11.26
CA GLU A 72 12.47 -19.97 10.66
C GLU A 72 13.80 -20.42 10.01
N GLU A 73 14.90 -19.69 10.21
CA GLU A 73 16.17 -19.87 9.52
C GLU A 73 16.76 -21.29 9.64
N GLU A 74 16.51 -21.99 10.74
CA GLU A 74 16.98 -23.37 10.97
C GLU A 74 16.25 -24.41 10.10
N PHE A 75 15.03 -24.11 9.63
CA PHE A 75 14.17 -25.09 8.96
C PHE A 75 13.57 -24.61 7.65
N ASN A 76 13.75 -23.35 7.25
CA ASN A 76 13.21 -22.80 6.00
C ASN A 76 14.10 -23.04 4.77
N ASN A 77 15.13 -23.86 4.89
CA ASN A 77 16.06 -24.22 3.82
C ASN A 77 16.63 -22.98 3.09
N ARG A 78 16.69 -21.84 3.79
CA ARG A 78 17.10 -20.53 3.29
C ARG A 78 16.33 -20.09 2.04
N ALA A 79 15.06 -20.46 2.00
CA ALA A 79 14.11 -20.14 0.96
C ALA A 79 12.97 -19.31 1.56
N LEU A 80 12.75 -18.13 0.98
CA LEU A 80 11.61 -17.27 1.23
C LEU A 80 10.73 -17.22 0.00
N HIS A 81 9.44 -17.44 0.19
CA HIS A 81 8.43 -17.25 -0.84
C HIS A 81 7.45 -16.17 -0.39
N VAL A 82 7.45 -15.05 -1.11
CA VAL A 82 6.51 -13.96 -0.88
C VAL A 82 5.39 -14.04 -1.90
N ILE A 83 4.15 -13.99 -1.41
CA ILE A 83 2.93 -13.91 -2.22
C ILE A 83 2.39 -12.49 -2.06
N ASP A 84 2.50 -11.70 -3.10
CA ASP A 84 2.07 -10.31 -3.14
C ASP A 84 0.79 -10.16 -3.97
N PHE A 85 -0.30 -9.80 -3.31
CA PHE A 85 -1.62 -9.70 -3.95
C PHE A 85 -1.79 -8.45 -4.82
N ASP A 86 -0.83 -7.53 -4.78
CA ASP A 86 -0.75 -6.41 -5.70
C ASP A 86 0.70 -5.93 -5.87
N VAL A 87 1.40 -6.49 -6.86
CA VAL A 87 2.81 -6.14 -7.11
C VAL A 87 2.99 -4.73 -7.68
N ALA A 88 1.94 -4.16 -8.25
CA ALA A 88 1.95 -2.87 -8.93
C ALA A 88 3.23 -2.67 -9.76
N TYR A 89 3.98 -1.60 -9.49
CA TYR A 89 5.23 -1.27 -10.17
C TYR A 89 6.49 -1.95 -9.59
N GLY A 90 6.35 -2.75 -8.53
CA GLY A 90 7.44 -3.51 -7.91
C GLY A 90 8.32 -2.76 -6.92
N PHE A 91 7.97 -1.53 -6.51
CA PHE A 91 8.83 -0.65 -5.71
C PHE A 91 9.14 -1.17 -4.30
N GLN A 92 8.31 -2.06 -3.74
CA GLN A 92 8.54 -2.66 -2.42
C GLN A 92 9.78 -3.56 -2.38
N TRP A 93 9.97 -4.36 -3.44
CA TRP A 93 10.81 -5.55 -3.41
C TRP A 93 12.33 -5.32 -3.48
N PRO A 94 12.86 -4.25 -4.12
CA PRO A 94 14.31 -3.97 -4.12
C PRO A 94 14.94 -3.92 -2.72
N SER A 95 14.25 -3.30 -1.74
CA SER A 95 14.76 -3.21 -0.36
C SER A 95 14.82 -4.56 0.35
N LEU A 96 13.85 -5.45 0.10
CA LEU A 96 13.86 -6.82 0.60
C LEU A 96 14.98 -7.65 -0.05
N ILE A 97 15.12 -7.55 -1.38
CA ILE A 97 16.17 -8.22 -2.16
C ILE A 97 17.56 -7.86 -1.59
N GLN A 98 17.81 -6.57 -1.38
CA GLN A 98 19.07 -6.08 -0.82
C GLN A 98 19.28 -6.60 0.62
N SER A 99 18.26 -6.49 1.49
CA SER A 99 18.39 -6.93 2.89
C SER A 99 18.67 -8.43 3.01
N LEU A 100 18.02 -9.26 2.19
CA LEU A 100 18.30 -10.70 2.14
C LEU A 100 19.70 -10.99 1.58
N SER A 101 20.12 -10.26 0.55
CA SER A 101 21.48 -10.35 0.04
C SER A 101 22.50 -10.01 1.13
N ASP A 102 22.35 -8.89 1.83
CA ASP A 102 23.29 -8.50 2.90
C ASP A 102 23.32 -9.51 4.05
N LYS A 103 22.20 -10.17 4.34
CA LYS A 103 22.12 -11.24 5.34
C LYS A 103 22.82 -12.54 4.91
N ALA A 104 22.90 -12.84 3.63
CA ALA A 104 23.41 -14.13 3.16
C ALA A 104 24.91 -14.29 3.49
N SER A 105 25.22 -15.10 4.51
CA SER A 105 26.57 -15.38 4.99
C SER A 105 27.23 -16.60 4.31
N GLY A 106 28.57 -16.61 4.27
CA GLY A 106 29.37 -17.83 4.20
C GLY A 106 29.16 -18.74 2.97
N GLY A 107 28.98 -18.19 1.78
CA GLY A 107 28.99 -18.96 0.51
C GLY A 107 27.68 -19.65 0.13
N ASN A 108 26.69 -19.67 1.01
CA ASN A 108 25.38 -20.25 0.72
C ASN A 108 24.41 -19.14 0.24
N ARG A 109 23.66 -19.37 -0.85
CA ARG A 109 22.75 -18.38 -1.48
C ARG A 109 21.31 -18.42 -0.97
N ILE A 110 20.70 -17.29 -0.65
CA ILE A 110 19.29 -17.26 -0.21
C ILE A 110 18.41 -17.34 -1.46
N SER A 111 17.37 -18.19 -1.42
CA SER A 111 16.38 -18.25 -2.50
C SER A 111 15.20 -17.36 -2.15
N LEU A 112 14.95 -16.33 -2.98
CA LEU A 112 13.75 -15.50 -2.90
C LEU A 112 12.86 -15.82 -4.12
N ARG A 113 11.65 -16.28 -3.86
CA ARG A 113 10.60 -16.38 -4.86
C ARG A 113 9.51 -15.37 -4.58
N LEU A 114 9.14 -14.58 -5.59
CA LEU A 114 8.06 -13.62 -5.51
C LEU A 114 6.95 -14.04 -6.47
N THR A 115 5.78 -14.41 -5.94
CA THR A 115 4.56 -14.53 -6.72
C THR A 115 3.77 -13.23 -6.59
N GLY A 116 3.73 -12.44 -7.67
CA GLY A 116 3.08 -11.13 -7.70
C GLY A 116 1.81 -11.13 -8.53
N PHE A 117 0.73 -10.54 -8.01
CA PHE A 117 -0.51 -10.33 -8.75
C PHE A 117 -0.57 -8.93 -9.36
N GLY A 118 -0.97 -8.82 -10.63
CA GLY A 118 -1.03 -7.55 -11.37
C GLY A 118 -2.30 -7.41 -12.21
N THR A 119 -2.57 -6.22 -12.73
CA THR A 119 -3.82 -5.96 -13.47
C THR A 119 -3.75 -6.39 -14.93
N SER A 120 -2.54 -6.47 -15.49
CA SER A 120 -2.30 -6.91 -16.87
C SER A 120 -0.99 -7.69 -17.01
N PHE A 121 -0.87 -8.48 -18.07
CA PHE A 121 0.39 -9.16 -18.38
C PHE A 121 1.53 -8.20 -18.74
N ALA A 122 1.22 -7.06 -19.37
CA ALA A 122 2.21 -6.05 -19.71
C ALA A 122 2.83 -5.43 -18.44
N GLU A 123 2.01 -5.02 -17.48
CA GLU A 123 2.45 -4.53 -16.16
C GLU A 123 3.33 -5.56 -15.45
N LEU A 124 2.89 -6.82 -15.39
CA LEU A 124 3.62 -7.91 -14.76
C LEU A 124 4.98 -8.15 -15.42
N GLN A 125 5.04 -8.15 -16.76
CA GLN A 125 6.26 -8.36 -17.51
C GLN A 125 7.27 -7.22 -17.28
N GLU A 126 6.81 -5.97 -17.23
CA GLU A 126 7.69 -4.85 -16.90
C GLU A 126 8.22 -4.92 -15.47
N THR A 127 7.36 -5.24 -14.51
CA THR A 127 7.77 -5.41 -13.11
C THR A 127 8.75 -6.58 -12.95
N GLU A 128 8.51 -7.71 -13.62
CA GLU A 128 9.45 -8.83 -13.69
C GLU A 128 10.81 -8.38 -14.23
N ASN A 129 10.84 -7.70 -15.39
CA ASN A 129 12.07 -7.22 -16.01
C ASN A 129 12.87 -6.32 -15.07
N ARG A 130 12.21 -5.36 -14.40
CA ARG A 130 12.85 -4.46 -13.42
C ARG A 130 13.45 -5.24 -12.25
N LEU A 131 12.68 -6.13 -11.63
CA LEU A 131 13.10 -6.87 -10.43
C LEU A 131 14.17 -7.91 -10.74
N VAL A 132 14.04 -8.66 -11.83
CA VAL A 132 15.05 -9.63 -12.27
C VAL A 132 16.35 -8.92 -12.63
N SER A 133 16.29 -7.77 -13.30
CA SER A 133 17.47 -6.96 -13.62
C SER A 133 18.17 -6.48 -12.35
N PHE A 134 17.42 -5.93 -11.38
CA PHE A 134 17.95 -5.51 -10.09
C PHE A 134 18.59 -6.68 -9.30
N ALA A 135 17.92 -7.83 -9.25
CA ALA A 135 18.37 -9.00 -8.52
C ALA A 135 19.68 -9.61 -9.06
N LYS A 136 19.99 -9.44 -10.37
CA LYS A 136 21.26 -9.90 -10.96
C LYS A 136 22.50 -9.27 -10.32
N GLY A 137 22.36 -8.12 -9.66
CA GLY A 137 23.43 -7.47 -8.92
C GLY A 137 23.92 -8.26 -7.69
N PHE A 138 23.12 -9.21 -7.18
CA PHE A 138 23.37 -9.86 -5.90
C PHE A 138 23.78 -11.34 -6.08
N ARG A 139 25.08 -11.61 -5.96
CA ARG A 139 25.65 -12.97 -6.20
C ARG A 139 25.26 -14.01 -5.15
N ASN A 140 24.83 -13.59 -3.98
CA ASN A 140 24.43 -14.43 -2.86
C ASN A 140 22.90 -14.60 -2.75
N LEU A 141 22.14 -14.15 -3.75
CA LEU A 141 20.69 -14.32 -3.84
C LEU A 141 20.32 -15.08 -5.13
N VAL A 142 19.34 -15.97 -5.07
CA VAL A 142 18.67 -16.56 -6.23
C VAL A 142 17.26 -16.02 -6.25
N PHE A 143 16.91 -15.25 -7.27
CA PHE A 143 15.60 -14.60 -7.40
C PHE A 143 14.76 -15.26 -8.50
N GLU A 144 13.52 -15.61 -8.16
CA GLU A 144 12.52 -16.14 -9.09
C GLU A 144 11.26 -15.26 -8.99
N PHE A 145 10.72 -14.82 -10.13
CA PHE A 145 9.45 -14.09 -10.20
C PHE A 145 8.38 -14.94 -10.88
N GLN A 146 7.15 -14.86 -10.40
CA GLN A 146 5.97 -15.46 -11.03
C GLN A 146 4.82 -14.44 -11.03
N GLY A 147 4.48 -13.92 -12.21
CA GLY A 147 3.33 -13.03 -12.39
C GLY A 147 2.01 -13.79 -12.55
N LEU A 148 0.97 -13.34 -11.87
CA LEU A 148 -0.41 -13.82 -12.03
C LEU A 148 -1.38 -12.65 -12.20
N LEU A 149 -2.42 -12.80 -13.00
CA LEU A 149 -3.45 -11.76 -13.09
C LEU A 149 -4.28 -11.73 -11.80
N ARG A 150 -4.63 -10.53 -11.31
CA ARG A 150 -5.57 -10.35 -10.20
C ARG A 150 -6.87 -11.13 -10.45
N GLY A 151 -7.38 -11.78 -9.40
CA GLY A 151 -8.53 -12.68 -9.48
C GLY A 151 -8.19 -14.14 -9.84
N SER A 152 -6.94 -14.43 -10.22
CA SER A 152 -6.47 -15.81 -10.37
C SER A 152 -6.48 -16.53 -9.01
N LYS A 153 -6.74 -17.84 -9.01
CA LYS A 153 -6.70 -18.66 -7.79
C LYS A 153 -5.26 -18.93 -7.35
N LEU A 154 -5.05 -19.01 -6.04
CA LEU A 154 -3.76 -19.40 -5.42
C LEU A 154 -3.42 -20.90 -5.57
N THR A 155 -4.04 -21.63 -6.48
CA THR A 155 -3.93 -23.11 -6.55
C THR A 155 -2.61 -23.61 -7.16
N ASN A 156 -1.83 -22.74 -7.80
CA ASN A 156 -0.61 -23.10 -8.53
C ASN A 156 0.69 -22.69 -7.80
N LEU A 157 0.63 -22.42 -6.50
CA LEU A 157 1.82 -22.09 -5.73
C LEU A 157 2.65 -23.37 -5.53
N ARG A 158 3.70 -23.52 -6.35
CA ARG A 158 4.70 -24.59 -6.20
C ARG A 158 5.43 -24.42 -4.88
N LYS A 159 4.85 -24.85 -3.75
CA LYS A 159 5.52 -24.77 -2.46
C LYS A 159 6.79 -25.63 -2.50
N LYS A 160 7.96 -25.02 -2.34
CA LYS A 160 9.18 -25.80 -2.09
C LYS A 160 9.02 -26.39 -0.68
N LYS A 161 9.47 -27.63 -0.48
CA LYS A 161 9.45 -28.24 0.84
C LYS A 161 10.31 -27.39 1.77
N ASN A 162 9.78 -27.05 2.95
CA ASN A 162 10.50 -26.31 3.98
C ASN A 162 10.96 -24.92 3.50
N GLU A 163 10.06 -24.06 3.00
CA GLU A 163 10.31 -22.64 2.72
C GLU A 163 9.49 -21.76 3.69
N THR A 164 9.99 -20.59 4.09
CA THR A 164 9.18 -19.57 4.79
C THR A 164 8.22 -18.96 3.77
N VAL A 165 6.92 -18.93 4.08
CA VAL A 165 5.91 -18.33 3.20
C VAL A 165 5.37 -17.06 3.84
N ALA A 166 5.55 -15.93 3.19
CA ALA A 166 4.99 -14.65 3.60
C ALA A 166 3.90 -14.20 2.63
N VAL A 167 2.80 -13.67 3.16
CA VAL A 167 1.73 -13.06 2.35
C VAL A 167 1.70 -11.56 2.60
N ASN A 168 1.76 -10.79 1.52
CA ASN A 168 1.75 -9.33 1.51
C ASN A 168 0.39 -8.83 0.99
N LEU A 169 -0.38 -8.21 1.89
CA LEU A 169 -1.67 -7.58 1.60
C LEU A 169 -1.54 -6.07 1.82
N VAL A 170 -0.75 -5.41 0.98
CA VAL A 170 -0.55 -3.96 1.01
C VAL A 170 -1.55 -3.31 0.04
N PHE A 171 -2.48 -2.51 0.57
CA PHE A 171 -3.53 -1.78 -0.16
C PHE A 171 -4.37 -2.66 -1.09
N HIS A 172 -4.55 -3.95 -0.74
CA HIS A 172 -5.24 -4.91 -1.59
C HIS A 172 -6.69 -5.14 -1.16
N LEU A 173 -6.95 -5.38 0.13
CA LEU A 173 -8.28 -5.82 0.56
C LEU A 173 -9.31 -4.71 0.42
N ASN A 174 -8.92 -3.44 0.62
CA ASN A 174 -9.82 -2.31 0.41
C ASN A 174 -10.25 -2.11 -1.05
N THR A 175 -9.49 -2.65 -2.02
CA THR A 175 -9.85 -2.63 -3.43
C THR A 175 -10.96 -3.63 -3.74
N LEU A 176 -11.27 -4.55 -2.82
CA LEU A 176 -12.32 -5.54 -2.96
C LEU A 176 -13.66 -4.93 -2.50
N ASN A 177 -14.51 -4.57 -3.46
CA ASN A 177 -15.82 -3.94 -3.20
C ASN A 177 -16.85 -4.80 -2.47
N ASN A 178 -16.57 -6.08 -2.21
CA ASN A 178 -17.52 -7.02 -1.61
C ASN A 178 -16.88 -7.76 -0.42
N SER A 179 -17.57 -7.76 0.72
CA SER A 179 -17.16 -8.49 1.92
C SER A 179 -17.00 -10.00 1.69
N MET A 180 -17.75 -10.59 0.75
CA MET A 180 -17.58 -11.98 0.34
C MET A 180 -16.22 -12.21 -0.34
N LYS A 181 -15.80 -11.32 -1.25
CA LYS A 181 -14.48 -11.41 -1.91
C LYS A 181 -13.36 -11.28 -0.88
N ILE A 182 -13.48 -10.34 0.07
CA ILE A 182 -12.52 -10.21 1.19
C ILE A 182 -12.44 -11.52 1.97
N SER A 183 -13.59 -12.08 2.37
CA SER A 183 -13.67 -13.36 3.09
C SER A 183 -13.00 -14.50 2.30
N ASP A 184 -13.30 -14.62 1.01
CA ASP A 184 -12.77 -15.68 0.16
C ASP A 184 -11.24 -15.55 -0.02
N THR A 185 -10.74 -14.32 -0.17
CA THR A 185 -9.30 -14.03 -0.17
C THR A 185 -8.66 -14.46 1.14
N LEU A 186 -9.20 -14.06 2.29
CA LEU A 186 -8.66 -14.43 3.61
C LEU A 186 -8.69 -15.95 3.86
N LYS A 187 -9.77 -16.64 3.46
CA LYS A 187 -9.85 -18.11 3.52
C LYS A 187 -8.79 -18.77 2.64
N SER A 188 -8.60 -18.25 1.42
CA SER A 188 -7.58 -18.72 0.49
C SER A 188 -6.18 -18.53 1.09
N VAL A 189 -5.86 -17.35 1.61
CA VAL A 189 -4.59 -17.08 2.31
C VAL A 189 -4.38 -18.06 3.47
N ARG A 190 -5.38 -18.23 4.34
CA ARG A 190 -5.28 -19.15 5.49
C ARG A 190 -5.01 -20.59 5.08
N SER A 191 -5.66 -21.08 4.01
CA SER A 191 -5.45 -22.44 3.51
C SER A 191 -3.99 -22.73 3.12
N HIS A 192 -3.21 -21.68 2.84
CA HIS A 192 -1.80 -21.80 2.52
C HIS A 192 -0.89 -21.81 3.76
N ARG A 193 -1.44 -21.57 4.97
CA ARG A 193 -0.70 -21.53 6.24
C ARG A 193 0.63 -20.76 6.15
N PRO A 194 0.60 -19.48 5.73
CA PRO A 194 1.81 -18.67 5.70
C PRO A 194 2.40 -18.50 7.11
N SER A 195 3.72 -18.38 7.18
CA SER A 195 4.49 -18.05 8.38
C SER A 195 4.15 -16.65 8.91
N ILE A 196 3.80 -15.74 7.99
CA ILE A 196 3.33 -14.39 8.31
C ILE A 196 2.40 -13.86 7.23
N VAL A 197 1.37 -13.12 7.64
CA VAL A 197 0.57 -12.25 6.77
C VAL A 197 0.80 -10.82 7.22
N VAL A 198 1.26 -9.95 6.33
CA VAL A 198 1.33 -8.52 6.58
C VAL A 198 0.13 -7.85 5.90
N LEU A 199 -0.60 -7.05 6.66
CA LEU A 199 -1.72 -6.25 6.17
C LEU A 199 -1.38 -4.77 6.35
N VAL A 200 -1.41 -4.01 5.25
CA VAL A 200 -1.26 -2.56 5.28
C VAL A 200 -2.43 -1.94 4.53
N GLU A 201 -3.23 -1.13 5.20
CA GLU A 201 -4.46 -0.55 4.64
C GLU A 201 -4.58 0.93 4.99
N GLN A 202 -5.25 1.70 4.12
CA GLN A 202 -5.60 3.08 4.40
C GLN A 202 -6.61 3.18 5.55
N GLU A 203 -6.40 4.17 6.42
CA GLU A 203 -7.30 4.51 7.51
C GLU A 203 -8.48 5.34 6.99
N GLY A 204 -9.68 4.85 7.28
CA GLY A 204 -10.92 5.53 6.91
C GLY A 204 -12.04 5.27 7.90
N GLY A 205 -13.14 6.00 7.75
CA GLY A 205 -14.30 5.85 8.62
C GLY A 205 -15.33 4.90 8.03
N ARG A 206 -15.68 3.84 8.77
CA ARG A 206 -16.90 3.06 8.50
C ARG A 206 -18.07 3.68 9.26
N SER A 207 -18.85 4.53 8.59
CA SER A 207 -20.26 4.71 8.94
C SER A 207 -21.12 4.34 7.72
N PRO A 208 -21.81 3.18 7.76
CA PRO A 208 -22.46 2.60 6.59
C PRO A 208 -23.82 3.22 6.24
N ARG A 209 -24.13 4.46 6.66
CA ARG A 209 -25.52 4.95 6.56
C ARG A 209 -25.76 6.19 5.71
N SER A 210 -24.74 6.95 5.30
CA SER A 210 -24.96 8.07 4.37
C SER A 210 -23.78 8.37 3.46
N PHE A 211 -24.08 8.89 2.26
CA PHE A 211 -23.09 9.48 1.36
C PHE A 211 -22.30 10.60 2.07
N LEU A 212 -22.97 11.47 2.82
CA LEU A 212 -22.36 12.59 3.52
C LEU A 212 -21.26 12.14 4.49
N SER A 213 -21.49 11.09 5.28
CA SER A 213 -20.47 10.60 6.21
C SER A 213 -19.24 10.07 5.49
N ARG A 214 -19.41 9.32 4.39
CA ARG A 214 -18.29 8.83 3.57
C ARG A 214 -17.53 9.99 2.95
N PHE A 215 -18.26 10.95 2.37
CA PHE A 215 -17.70 12.14 1.78
C PHE A 215 -16.84 12.93 2.78
N MET A 216 -17.35 13.20 3.99
CA MET A 216 -16.63 13.94 5.02
C MET A 216 -15.34 13.22 5.45
N GLU A 217 -15.40 11.92 5.66
CA GLU A 217 -14.22 11.13 6.04
C GLU A 217 -13.15 11.10 4.94
N SER A 218 -13.56 10.92 3.69
CA SER A 218 -12.66 11.02 2.53
C SER A 218 -12.07 12.42 2.42
N LEU A 219 -12.87 13.47 2.59
CA LEU A 219 -12.40 14.85 2.53
C LEU A 219 -11.33 15.12 3.59
N HIS A 220 -11.54 14.68 4.84
CA HIS A 220 -10.53 14.82 5.89
C HIS A 220 -9.25 14.04 5.59
N TYR A 221 -9.37 12.83 5.05
CA TYR A 221 -8.22 12.03 4.62
C TYR A 221 -7.41 12.73 3.52
N PHE A 222 -8.07 13.14 2.44
CA PHE A 222 -7.38 13.79 1.32
C PHE A 222 -6.91 15.20 1.67
N ALA A 223 -7.59 15.94 2.54
CA ALA A 223 -7.09 17.21 3.05
C ALA A 223 -5.74 17.02 3.75
N ALA A 224 -5.59 15.99 4.58
CA ALA A 224 -4.31 15.67 5.21
C ALA A 224 -3.23 15.26 4.18
N MET A 225 -3.58 14.50 3.15
CA MET A 225 -2.65 14.17 2.06
C MET A 225 -2.20 15.42 1.28
N PHE A 226 -3.14 16.31 0.91
CA PHE A 226 -2.84 17.55 0.19
C PHE A 226 -2.02 18.53 1.05
N ASP A 227 -2.32 18.64 2.34
CA ASP A 227 -1.55 19.43 3.30
C ASP A 227 -0.11 18.90 3.43
N SER A 228 0.06 17.57 3.48
CA SER A 228 1.40 16.95 3.47
C SER A 228 2.21 17.24 2.20
N LEU A 229 1.55 17.37 1.05
CA LEU A 229 2.21 17.76 -0.19
C LEU A 229 2.54 19.25 -0.23
N ASP A 230 1.73 20.09 0.42
CA ASP A 230 1.98 21.53 0.54
C ASP A 230 3.22 21.81 1.39
N ASP A 231 3.40 21.05 2.48
CA ASP A 231 4.59 21.11 3.32
C ASP A 231 5.87 20.64 2.60
N CYS A 232 5.75 19.65 1.70
CA CYS A 232 6.91 19.06 1.02
C CYS A 232 7.26 19.69 -0.34
N LEU A 233 6.31 20.34 -1.03
CA LEU A 233 6.50 20.78 -2.42
C LEU A 233 6.01 22.21 -2.66
N PRO A 234 6.77 23.02 -3.43
CA PRO A 234 6.33 24.36 -3.84
C PRO A 234 4.97 24.34 -4.56
N LEU A 235 4.20 25.42 -4.42
CA LEU A 235 2.88 25.60 -5.03
C LEU A 235 2.87 25.37 -6.56
N GLU A 236 3.96 25.76 -7.23
CA GLU A 236 4.14 25.66 -8.68
C GLU A 236 4.83 24.38 -9.15
N SER A 237 4.97 23.38 -8.27
CA SER A 237 5.63 22.13 -8.61
C SER A 237 4.80 21.31 -9.60
N ALA A 238 5.37 21.03 -10.78
CA ALA A 238 4.79 20.13 -11.75
C ALA A 238 4.63 18.71 -11.19
N GLU A 239 5.52 18.30 -10.29
CA GLU A 239 5.47 17.00 -9.60
C GLU A 239 4.27 16.94 -8.66
N ARG A 240 4.04 18.03 -7.89
CA ARG A 240 2.86 18.16 -7.03
C ARG A 240 1.58 18.09 -7.85
N LEU A 241 1.50 18.83 -8.95
CA LEU A 241 0.35 18.80 -9.84
C LEU A 241 0.10 17.40 -10.42
N SER A 242 1.17 16.68 -10.78
CA SER A 242 1.09 15.31 -11.28
C SER A 242 0.51 14.36 -10.21
N ILE A 243 1.03 14.41 -8.98
CA ILE A 243 0.53 13.61 -7.84
C ILE A 243 -0.94 13.91 -7.58
N GLU A 244 -1.29 15.17 -7.39
CA GLU A 244 -2.65 15.55 -7.02
C GLU A 244 -3.66 15.22 -8.12
N LYS A 245 -3.31 15.40 -9.39
CA LYS A 245 -4.22 15.14 -10.51
C LYS A 245 -4.34 13.65 -10.83
N ASN A 246 -3.21 12.98 -11.04
CA ASN A 246 -3.17 11.67 -11.66
C ASN A 246 -3.11 10.53 -10.62
N HIS A 247 -2.90 10.86 -9.34
CA HIS A 247 -2.95 9.90 -8.24
C HIS A 247 -4.11 10.19 -7.29
N LEU A 248 -4.02 11.27 -6.49
CA LEU A 248 -5.04 11.56 -5.47
C LEU A 248 -6.40 11.92 -6.08
N GLY A 249 -6.41 12.73 -7.14
CA GLY A 249 -7.62 13.15 -7.85
C GLY A 249 -8.37 11.98 -8.48
N LYS A 250 -7.64 10.97 -8.99
CA LYS A 250 -8.23 9.71 -9.46
C LYS A 250 -8.92 8.97 -8.32
N GLU A 251 -8.28 8.85 -7.16
CA GLU A 251 -8.90 8.20 -5.99
C GLU A 251 -10.12 8.98 -5.48
N ILE A 252 -10.05 10.31 -5.38
CA ILE A 252 -11.18 11.17 -4.99
C ILE A 252 -12.38 10.96 -5.91
N LYS A 253 -12.15 10.91 -7.24
CA LYS A 253 -13.22 10.66 -8.22
C LYS A 253 -13.85 9.27 -8.06
N SER A 254 -13.03 8.25 -7.82
CA SER A 254 -13.51 6.89 -7.56
C SER A 254 -14.35 6.79 -6.27
N MET A 255 -13.93 7.47 -5.20
CA MET A 255 -14.65 7.45 -3.93
C MET A 255 -15.97 8.22 -3.99
N THR A 256 -16.00 9.38 -4.66
CA THR A 256 -17.22 10.20 -4.76
C THR A 256 -18.30 9.54 -5.63
N ASN A 257 -17.89 8.71 -6.61
CA ASN A 257 -18.78 8.03 -7.56
C ASN A 257 -18.99 6.53 -7.29
N CYS A 258 -18.53 6.03 -6.14
CA CYS A 258 -18.57 4.61 -5.78
C CYS A 258 -19.95 3.93 -5.95
N ASP A 259 -21.05 4.61 -5.63
CA ASP A 259 -22.40 4.02 -5.76
C ASP A 259 -22.77 3.74 -7.23
N LYS A 260 -22.38 4.62 -8.17
CA LYS A 260 -22.58 4.39 -9.62
C LYS A 260 -21.67 3.28 -10.17
N ASP A 261 -20.53 3.07 -9.51
CA ASP A 261 -19.55 2.03 -9.86
C ASP A 261 -19.99 0.64 -9.38
N GLU A 262 -20.63 0.54 -8.21
CA GLU A 262 -21.22 -0.72 -7.71
C GLU A 262 -22.34 -1.27 -8.62
N GLU A 263 -23.19 -0.39 -9.17
CA GLU A 263 -24.23 -0.77 -10.14
C GLU A 263 -23.67 -1.43 -11.40
N ASN A 264 -22.38 -1.21 -11.70
CA ASN A 264 -21.71 -1.71 -12.92
C ASN A 264 -20.56 -2.68 -12.62
N ASN A 265 -20.51 -3.29 -11.43
CA ASN A 265 -19.44 -4.20 -11.01
C ASN A 265 -18.02 -3.59 -11.04
N LYS A 266 -17.87 -2.27 -11.08
CA LYS A 266 -16.55 -1.62 -10.95
C LYS A 266 -16.20 -1.57 -9.46
N SER A 267 -14.96 -1.94 -9.15
CA SER A 267 -14.48 -1.89 -7.76
C SER A 267 -14.17 -0.46 -7.37
N SER A 268 -14.63 -0.04 -6.19
CA SER A 268 -14.30 1.26 -5.59
C SER A 268 -13.66 1.01 -4.23
N SER A 269 -12.53 1.68 -3.99
CA SER A 269 -11.77 1.52 -2.75
C SER A 269 -12.56 2.01 -1.56
N ARG A 270 -12.68 1.17 -0.53
CA ARG A 270 -13.36 1.52 0.73
C ARG A 270 -12.38 1.42 1.89
N TYR A 271 -11.93 2.57 2.37
CA TYR A 271 -11.05 2.63 3.53
C TYR A 271 -11.85 2.28 4.79
N GLU A 272 -11.36 1.30 5.55
CA GLU A 272 -11.95 0.87 6.81
C GLU A 272 -10.95 1.11 7.96
N LYS A 273 -11.46 1.31 9.18
CA LYS A 273 -10.61 1.49 10.36
C LYS A 273 -9.83 0.22 10.68
N MET A 274 -8.66 0.36 11.30
CA MET A 274 -7.87 -0.75 11.84
C MET A 274 -8.72 -1.76 12.63
N GLU A 275 -9.63 -1.32 13.49
CA GLU A 275 -10.44 -2.22 14.32
C GLU A 275 -11.36 -3.12 13.48
N THR A 276 -11.80 -2.62 12.32
CA THR A 276 -12.62 -3.42 11.38
C THR A 276 -11.76 -4.47 10.69
N TRP A 277 -10.56 -4.09 10.25
CA TRP A 277 -9.60 -5.03 9.67
C TRP A 277 -9.16 -6.09 10.68
N LYS A 278 -8.89 -5.70 11.93
CA LYS A 278 -8.60 -6.62 13.03
C LYS A 278 -9.69 -7.64 13.22
N SER A 279 -10.95 -7.20 13.34
CA SER A 279 -12.09 -8.10 13.50
C SER A 279 -12.22 -9.08 12.32
N ARG A 280 -11.99 -8.62 11.08
CA ARG A 280 -11.99 -9.49 9.89
C ARG A 280 -10.85 -10.51 9.91
N MET A 281 -9.65 -10.11 10.30
CA MET A 281 -8.51 -11.04 10.39
C MET A 281 -8.78 -12.11 11.46
N GLU A 282 -9.19 -11.71 12.66
CA GLU A 282 -9.52 -12.62 13.76
C GLU A 282 -10.67 -13.57 13.40
N SER A 283 -11.73 -13.08 12.75
CA SER A 283 -12.85 -13.93 12.33
C SER A 283 -12.46 -14.96 11.26
N HIS A 284 -11.32 -14.80 10.61
CA HIS A 284 -10.79 -15.75 9.63
C HIS A 284 -9.68 -16.64 10.21
N GLY A 285 -9.48 -16.62 11.54
CA GLY A 285 -8.51 -17.48 12.23
C GLY A 285 -7.07 -17.02 12.06
N PHE A 286 -6.87 -15.70 12.03
CA PHE A 286 -5.57 -15.08 12.19
C PHE A 286 -5.45 -14.46 13.58
N GLU A 287 -4.25 -14.49 14.14
CA GLU A 287 -3.91 -13.80 15.39
C GLU A 287 -2.87 -12.72 15.12
N GLY A 288 -3.10 -11.53 15.68
CA GLY A 288 -2.21 -10.37 15.51
C GLY A 288 -0.90 -10.57 16.28
N THR A 289 0.22 -10.35 15.59
CA THR A 289 1.57 -10.45 16.16
C THR A 289 2.14 -9.07 16.47
N LYS A 290 2.97 -8.99 17.52
CA LYS A 290 3.66 -7.75 17.84
C LYS A 290 4.68 -7.42 16.75
N LEU A 291 4.65 -6.18 16.26
CA LEU A 291 5.70 -5.65 15.41
C LEU A 291 6.92 -5.36 16.29
N SER A 292 8.11 -5.65 15.78
CA SER A 292 9.34 -5.50 16.55
C SER A 292 9.72 -4.03 16.75
N SER A 293 10.64 -3.79 17.67
CA SER A 293 11.29 -2.48 17.81
C SER A 293 12.05 -2.07 16.54
N LYS A 294 12.52 -3.03 15.71
CA LYS A 294 13.18 -2.72 14.43
C LYS A 294 12.19 -2.08 13.44
N CYS A 295 10.96 -2.58 13.35
CA CYS A 295 9.90 -1.96 12.54
C CYS A 295 9.66 -0.50 12.96
N LEU A 296 9.53 -0.26 14.27
CA LEU A 296 9.31 1.09 14.81
C LEU A 296 10.51 2.03 14.56
N ILE A 297 11.73 1.55 14.78
CA ILE A 297 12.95 2.34 14.57
C ILE A 297 13.11 2.69 13.10
N GLN A 298 12.88 1.74 12.19
CA GLN A 298 12.96 1.96 10.75
C GLN A 298 11.91 2.96 10.29
N ALA A 299 10.67 2.85 10.77
CA ALA A 299 9.62 3.81 10.45
C ALA A 299 9.97 5.24 10.95
N LYS A 300 10.52 5.37 12.16
CA LYS A 300 10.99 6.66 12.70
C LYS A 300 12.18 7.22 11.91
N LEU A 301 13.12 6.37 11.50
CA LEU A 301 14.28 6.76 10.70
C LEU A 301 13.86 7.24 9.30
N LEU A 302 12.90 6.56 8.68
CA LEU A 302 12.31 6.99 7.41
C LEU A 302 11.80 8.43 7.51
N LEU A 303 11.02 8.75 8.55
CA LEU A 303 10.50 10.12 8.72
C LEU A 303 11.62 11.15 8.85
N LYS A 304 12.68 10.85 9.61
CA LYS A 304 13.84 11.75 9.74
C LYS A 304 14.52 12.00 8.39
N ILE A 305 14.71 10.96 7.59
CA ILE A 305 15.34 11.08 6.26
C ILE A 305 14.45 11.92 5.35
N THR A 306 13.15 11.66 5.32
CA THR A 306 12.21 12.40 4.47
C THR A 306 12.11 13.88 4.87
N THR A 307 12.16 14.20 6.17
CA THR A 307 12.17 15.61 6.63
C THR A 307 13.43 16.37 6.20
N HIS A 308 14.59 15.71 6.08
CA HIS A 308 15.81 16.36 5.60
C HIS A 308 15.77 16.75 4.11
N TYR A 309 14.86 16.19 3.32
CA TYR A 309 14.63 16.62 1.94
C TYR A 309 13.74 17.88 1.84
N CYS A 310 13.16 18.36 2.96
CA CYS A 310 12.36 19.58 3.01
C CYS A 310 13.08 20.68 3.83
N PRO A 311 13.85 21.58 3.18
CA PRO A 311 14.69 22.57 3.88
C PRO A 311 13.91 23.77 4.48
N LEU A 312 12.57 23.74 4.49
CA LEU A 312 11.75 24.86 4.95
C LEU A 312 11.45 24.85 6.46
N GLN A 313 11.94 23.88 7.22
CA GLN A 313 11.76 23.88 8.67
C GLN A 313 12.74 24.84 9.34
N CYS A 314 12.28 26.06 9.62
CA CYS A 314 12.92 26.96 10.57
C CYS A 314 12.91 26.29 11.95
N GLU A 315 14.07 26.28 12.62
CA GLU A 315 14.23 25.80 14.00
C GLU A 315 13.24 26.56 14.92
N GLY A 316 12.14 25.91 15.33
CA GLY A 316 11.20 26.54 16.27
C GLY A 316 9.88 25.86 16.57
N GLU A 317 9.26 25.11 15.64
CA GLU A 317 7.91 24.55 15.87
C GLU A 317 7.83 23.04 15.60
N VAL A 318 7.85 22.24 16.67
CA VAL A 318 7.77 20.75 16.65
C VAL A 318 6.31 20.26 16.55
N ASN A 319 5.40 20.97 15.87
CA ASN A 319 3.97 20.68 15.92
C ASN A 319 3.26 20.40 14.59
N GLY A 320 3.99 20.17 13.49
CA GLY A 320 3.41 19.73 12.21
C GLY A 320 4.20 18.58 11.58
N GLY A 321 3.57 17.75 10.76
CA GLY A 321 4.28 16.76 9.94
C GLY A 321 3.85 15.31 10.10
N PHE A 322 4.55 14.41 9.39
CA PHE A 322 4.34 12.96 9.51
C PHE A 322 4.72 12.44 10.91
N ARG A 323 3.93 11.49 11.42
CA ARG A 323 4.13 10.84 12.73
C ARG A 323 3.89 9.33 12.62
N VAL A 324 4.58 8.56 13.45
CA VAL A 324 4.34 7.11 13.61
C VAL A 324 3.69 6.85 14.96
N PHE A 325 2.58 6.11 14.95
CA PHE A 325 1.82 5.74 16.13
C PHE A 325 1.85 4.22 16.33
N GLU A 326 2.20 3.79 17.55
CA GLU A 326 1.99 2.40 17.95
C GLU A 326 0.51 2.19 18.32
N ARG A 327 -0.06 1.08 17.84
CA ARG A 327 -1.48 0.74 18.00
C ARG A 327 -1.62 -0.70 18.47
N ASP A 328 -2.76 -0.97 19.10
CA ASP A 328 -3.15 -2.32 19.55
C ASP A 328 -2.03 -3.06 20.31
N GLU A 329 -1.50 -2.45 21.37
CA GLU A 329 -0.40 -3.03 22.18
C GLU A 329 0.86 -3.39 21.36
N ALA A 330 1.22 -2.52 20.41
CA ALA A 330 2.33 -2.67 19.46
C ALA A 330 2.14 -3.81 18.43
N LYS A 331 0.91 -4.26 18.19
CA LYS A 331 0.57 -5.20 17.09
C LYS A 331 0.37 -4.49 15.74
N ALA A 332 0.26 -3.16 15.76
CA ALA A 332 0.13 -2.35 14.57
C ALA A 332 0.91 -1.03 14.68
N LEU A 333 1.33 -0.50 13.53
CA LEU A 333 1.95 0.81 13.39
C LEU A 333 1.15 1.64 12.38
N SER A 334 0.74 2.85 12.75
CA SER A 334 0.09 3.79 11.85
C SER A 334 1.05 4.90 11.45
N LEU A 335 1.06 5.25 10.16
CA LEU A 335 1.59 6.52 9.69
C LEU A 335 0.45 7.53 9.70
N GLY A 336 0.67 8.70 10.31
CA GLY A 336 -0.26 9.81 10.26
C GLY A 336 0.39 11.09 9.78
N TRP A 337 -0.45 12.01 9.32
CA TRP A 337 -0.12 13.42 9.13
C TRP A 337 -0.76 14.22 10.26
N GLN A 338 0.07 14.90 11.05
CA GLN A 338 -0.34 15.47 12.34
C GLN A 338 -1.02 14.37 13.19
N ASP A 339 -2.24 14.60 13.68
CA ASP A 339 -2.98 13.64 14.50
C ASP A 339 -3.90 12.72 13.68
N ARG A 340 -3.94 12.88 12.34
CA ARG A 340 -4.75 12.04 11.45
C ARG A 340 -3.92 10.86 10.96
N CYS A 341 -4.31 9.64 11.35
CA CYS A 341 -3.75 8.43 10.76
C CYS A 341 -4.17 8.32 9.28
N LEU A 342 -3.21 8.02 8.41
CA LEU A 342 -3.38 7.86 6.97
C LEU A 342 -3.44 6.38 6.58
N LEU A 343 -2.54 5.57 7.14
CA LEU A 343 -2.50 4.13 6.86
C LEU A 343 -1.93 3.38 8.06
N THR A 344 -2.29 2.11 8.17
CA THR A 344 -1.87 1.24 9.27
C THR A 344 -1.32 -0.08 8.75
N ALA A 345 -0.14 -0.44 9.23
CA ALA A 345 0.52 -1.72 9.01
C ALA A 345 0.34 -2.63 10.23
N SER A 346 0.05 -3.91 10.00
CA SER A 346 -0.12 -4.94 11.03
C SER A 346 0.38 -6.29 10.52
N ALA A 347 0.78 -7.16 11.44
CA ALA A 347 1.27 -8.51 11.13
C ALA A 347 0.43 -9.58 11.83
N TRP A 348 0.28 -10.73 11.17
CA TRP A 348 -0.66 -11.77 11.56
C TRP A 348 -0.10 -13.17 11.32
N GLN A 349 -0.52 -14.14 12.12
CA GLN A 349 -0.21 -15.56 11.99
C GLN A 349 -1.48 -16.40 11.92
N CYS A 350 -1.44 -17.53 11.21
CA CYS A 350 -2.56 -18.47 11.20
C CYS A 350 -2.66 -19.21 12.54
N VAL A 351 -3.90 -19.33 13.05
CA VAL A 351 -4.25 -20.18 14.20
C VAL A 351 -4.90 -21.49 13.75
#